data_AF-A0A430A6A7-F1
#
_entry.id   AF-A0A430A6A7-F1
#
_cell.length_a   1.000
_cell.length_b   1.000
_cell.length_c   1.000
_cell.angle_alpha   90.00
_cell.angle_beta   90.00
_cell.angle_gamma   90.00
#
_symmetry.space_group_name_H-M   'P 1'
#
loop_
_entity.id
_entity.type
_entity.pdbx_description
1 polymer ?
#
loop_
_entity_poly.entity_id
_entity_poly.type
_entity_poly.pdbx_seq_one_letter_code
_entity_poly.pdbx_strand_id
1 'polypeptide(L)'
;MKYLLLDIDDTIAPWMYKRVDAVVIDSMGIYLGIPEHIAKWLKQIKEADIKIIWCTDRPPLICSMIEKKIGFKSEGQLEFFDKNTYRWTKLHGIIEFCDKHKNDVVIVADNDVIKGTRGVNNLPDNLKMVWPSDTSRGCLSVADLELIENL
;
A
#
# COMPACT_ATOMS: atom_id res chain seq x y z
N MET A 1 -2.29 6.70 -16.27
CA MET A 1 -1.92 7.10 -14.90
C MET A 1 -1.47 5.85 -14.14
N LYS A 2 -0.72 5.99 -13.05
CA LYS A 2 -0.38 4.86 -12.15
C LYS A 2 -1.11 5.05 -10.82
N TYR A 3 -1.70 3.98 -10.30
CA TYR A 3 -2.27 3.93 -8.96
C TYR A 3 -1.50 2.94 -8.11
N LEU A 4 -1.03 3.38 -6.95
CA LEU A 4 -0.41 2.52 -5.96
C LEU A 4 -1.39 2.25 -4.83
N LEU A 5 -1.87 1.01 -4.75
CA LEU A 5 -2.63 0.46 -3.64
C LEU A 5 -1.64 0.05 -2.55
N LEU A 6 -1.45 0.92 -1.57
CA LEU A 6 -0.38 0.84 -0.57
C LEU A 6 -0.94 0.32 0.76
N ASP A 7 -0.50 -0.86 1.19
CA ASP A 7 -0.78 -1.33 2.56
C ASP A 7 0.24 -0.73 3.56
N ILE A 8 -0.07 -0.85 4.84
CA ILE A 8 0.74 -0.30 5.94
C ILE A 8 1.61 -1.40 6.54
N ASP A 9 0.97 -2.44 7.07
CA ASP A 9 1.61 -3.45 7.91
C ASP A 9 2.50 -4.36 7.07
N ASP A 10 3.76 -4.52 7.47
CA ASP A 10 4.80 -5.31 6.76
C ASP A 10 5.07 -4.88 5.29
N THR A 11 4.45 -3.77 4.87
CA THR A 11 4.67 -3.13 3.56
C THR A 11 5.55 -1.89 3.69
N ILE A 12 5.10 -0.90 4.46
CA ILE A 12 5.83 0.34 4.75
C ILE A 12 6.18 0.46 6.24
N ALA A 13 5.44 -0.22 7.10
CA ALA A 13 5.63 -0.23 8.54
C ALA A 13 5.81 -1.68 9.01
N PRO A 14 7.05 -2.20 9.04
CA PRO A 14 7.30 -3.52 9.58
C PRO A 14 6.85 -3.66 11.03
N TRP A 15 6.41 -4.86 11.40
CA TRP A 15 6.02 -5.17 12.76
C TRP A 15 7.10 -4.78 13.80
N MET A 16 6.73 -3.92 14.74
CA MET A 16 7.60 -3.43 15.82
C MET A 16 8.94 -2.83 15.35
N TYR A 17 8.97 -2.16 14.19
CA TYR A 17 10.18 -1.53 13.69
C TYR A 17 10.69 -0.41 14.60
N LYS A 18 11.82 -0.62 15.30
CA LYS A 18 12.42 0.31 16.28
C LYS A 18 13.88 0.65 15.99
N ARG A 19 14.29 0.60 14.72
CA ARG A 19 15.68 0.85 14.32
C ARG A 19 16.02 2.34 14.30
N VAL A 20 17.31 2.66 14.22
CA VAL A 20 17.84 4.04 14.24
C VAL A 20 17.38 4.87 13.03
N ASP A 21 17.05 4.23 11.92
CA ASP A 21 16.51 4.82 10.71
C ASP A 21 14.97 4.84 10.69
N ALA A 22 14.30 4.64 11.83
CA ALA A 22 12.85 4.68 11.89
C ALA A 22 12.31 6.11 11.97
N VAL A 23 11.43 6.47 11.04
CA VAL A 23 10.50 7.59 11.19
C VAL A 23 9.35 7.11 12.07
N VAL A 24 9.37 7.54 13.33
CA VAL A 24 8.40 7.09 14.34
C VAL A 24 7.12 7.93 14.30
N ILE A 25 6.01 7.23 14.21
CA ILE A 25 4.65 7.74 14.43
C ILE A 25 4.17 7.16 15.76
N ASP A 26 4.12 8.01 16.77
CA ASP A 26 3.66 7.67 18.11
C ASP A 26 2.56 8.64 18.53
N SER A 27 1.34 8.13 18.67
CA SER A 27 0.19 8.86 19.22
C SER A 27 -0.92 7.91 19.62
N MET A 28 -1.67 8.25 20.67
CA MET A 28 -2.88 7.53 21.09
C MET A 28 -2.67 6.01 21.30
N GLY A 29 -1.50 5.61 21.79
CA GLY A 29 -1.16 4.20 22.04
C GLY A 29 -0.76 3.41 20.79
N ILE A 30 -0.56 4.09 19.66
CA ILE A 30 -0.15 3.49 18.39
C ILE A 30 1.30 3.83 18.14
N TYR A 31 2.11 2.80 17.95
CA TYR A 31 3.51 2.91 17.57
C TYR A 31 3.72 2.29 16.20
N LEU A 32 4.14 3.10 15.23
CA LEU A 32 4.58 2.64 13.91
C LEU A 32 5.97 3.20 13.63
N GLY A 33 6.87 2.33 13.19
CA GLY A 33 8.18 2.72 12.66
C GLY A 33 8.21 2.50 11.16
N ILE A 34 8.43 3.56 10.39
CA ILE A 34 8.59 3.48 8.94
C ILE A 34 10.07 3.69 8.62
N PRO A 35 10.74 2.75 7.92
CA PRO A 35 12.13 2.94 7.51
C PRO A 35 12.33 4.23 6.70
N GLU A 36 13.43 4.94 6.96
CA GLU A 36 13.69 6.26 6.39
C GLU A 36 13.68 6.27 4.85
N HIS A 37 14.13 5.20 4.19
CA HIS A 37 14.14 5.14 2.73
C HIS A 37 12.72 5.18 2.15
N ILE A 38 11.76 4.49 2.78
CA ILE A 38 10.35 4.53 2.38
C ILE A 38 9.75 5.90 2.66
N ALA A 39 10.04 6.48 3.83
CA ALA A 39 9.53 7.81 4.17
C ALA A 39 10.06 8.90 3.21
N LYS A 40 11.35 8.84 2.86
CA LYS A 40 11.96 9.74 1.86
C LYS A 40 11.31 9.59 0.50
N TRP A 41 11.10 8.36 0.05
CA TRP A 41 10.46 8.04 -1.21
C TRP A 41 9.01 8.56 -1.27
N LEU A 42 8.18 8.24 -0.26
CA LEU A 42 6.80 8.74 -0.17
C LEU A 42 6.70 10.26 -0.21
N LYS A 43 7.67 10.96 0.39
CA LYS A 43 7.72 12.43 0.37
C LYS A 43 8.11 13.00 -1.00
N GLN A 44 8.85 12.24 -1.81
CA GLN A 44 9.38 12.68 -3.09
C GLN A 44 8.51 12.28 -4.28
N ILE A 45 7.60 11.32 -4.09
CA ILE A 45 6.69 10.85 -5.12
C ILE A 45 5.84 12.03 -5.63
N LYS A 46 5.75 12.15 -6.96
CA LYS A 46 4.94 13.19 -7.58
C LYS A 46 3.56 12.62 -7.89
N GLU A 47 2.52 13.30 -7.40
CA GLU A 47 1.12 12.93 -7.67
C GLU A 47 0.78 12.88 -9.17
N ALA A 48 1.53 13.60 -10.01
CA ALA A 48 1.39 13.57 -11.46
C ALA A 48 1.84 12.24 -12.08
N ASP A 49 2.73 11.50 -11.40
CA ASP A 49 3.32 10.25 -11.88
C ASP A 49 2.63 9.03 -11.24
N ILE A 50 2.38 9.09 -9.92
CA ILE A 50 1.75 8.00 -9.16
C ILE A 50 0.76 8.58 -8.14
N LYS A 51 -0.47 8.05 -8.17
CA LYS A 51 -1.52 8.32 -7.17
C LYS A 51 -1.55 7.23 -6.12
N ILE A 52 -1.41 7.59 -4.84
CA ILE A 52 -1.44 6.64 -3.73
C ILE A 52 -2.87 6.48 -3.20
N ILE A 53 -3.31 5.24 -3.04
CA ILE A 53 -4.55 4.86 -2.37
C ILE A 53 -4.19 3.90 -1.23
N TRP A 54 -4.67 4.17 -0.03
CA TRP A 54 -4.46 3.25 1.10
C TRP A 54 -5.22 1.95 0.88
N CYS A 55 -4.50 0.82 0.94
CA CYS A 55 -5.03 -0.54 0.83
C CYS A 55 -4.80 -1.30 2.14
N THR A 56 -5.37 -0.77 3.23
CA THR A 56 -5.09 -1.19 4.60
C THR A 56 -6.34 -1.24 5.47
N ASP A 57 -6.30 -2.07 6.51
CA ASP A 57 -7.41 -2.25 7.48
C ASP A 57 -7.28 -1.30 8.66
N ARG A 58 -6.15 -0.58 8.70
CA ARG A 58 -5.93 0.45 9.69
C ARG A 58 -6.99 1.55 9.51
N PRO A 59 -7.49 2.14 10.60
CA PRO A 59 -8.45 3.23 10.53
C PRO A 59 -7.91 4.43 9.74
N PRO A 60 -8.77 5.22 9.06
CA PRO A 60 -8.35 6.41 8.30
C PRO A 60 -7.52 7.42 9.11
N LEU A 61 -7.73 7.47 10.42
CA LEU A 61 -6.93 8.31 11.32
C LEU A 61 -5.43 7.97 11.26
N ILE A 62 -5.08 6.68 11.12
CA ILE A 62 -3.69 6.21 11.07
C ILE A 62 -3.04 6.63 9.75
N CYS A 63 -3.76 6.43 8.65
CA CYS A 63 -3.38 6.91 7.33
C CYS A 63 -3.08 8.41 7.36
N SER A 64 -3.97 9.22 7.94
CA SER A 64 -3.80 10.67 8.08
C SER A 64 -2.58 11.04 8.95
N MET A 65 -2.31 10.28 10.01
CA MET A 65 -1.12 10.48 10.84
C MET A 65 0.18 10.19 10.07
N ILE A 66 0.21 9.12 9.26
CA ILE A 66 1.35 8.78 8.40
C ILE A 66 1.60 9.89 7.38
N GLU A 67 0.56 10.29 6.65
CA GLU A 67 0.61 11.39 5.67
C GLU A 67 1.16 12.67 6.29
N LYS A 68 0.62 13.08 7.45
CA LYS A 68 1.06 14.28 8.16
C LYS A 68 2.52 14.18 8.63
N LYS A 69 2.94 13.01 9.13
CA LYS A 69 4.29 12.81 9.66
C LYS A 69 5.34 12.85 8.55
N ILE A 70 5.06 12.19 7.42
CA ILE A 70 5.99 12.06 6.30
C ILE A 70 5.95 13.30 5.39
N GLY A 71 4.77 13.89 5.22
CA GLY A 71 4.54 15.06 4.38
C GLY A 71 4.19 14.71 2.93
N PHE A 72 3.27 13.77 2.73
CA PHE A 72 2.67 13.46 1.43
C PHE A 72 1.14 13.34 1.56
N LYS A 73 0.42 13.18 0.46
CA LYS A 73 -1.03 12.97 0.45
C LYS A 73 -1.40 11.72 -0.33
N SER A 74 -2.39 11.00 0.18
CA SER A 74 -3.09 9.98 -0.59
C SER A 74 -4.36 10.56 -1.23
N GLU A 75 -4.91 9.83 -2.20
CA GLU A 75 -6.19 10.13 -2.84
C GLU A 75 -7.38 9.52 -2.08
N GLY A 76 -7.11 8.69 -1.07
CA GLY A 76 -8.13 8.05 -0.24
C GLY A 76 -7.73 6.66 0.26
N GLN A 77 -8.71 5.92 0.75
CA GLN A 77 -8.58 4.55 1.24
C GLN A 77 -9.60 3.66 0.53
N LEU A 78 -9.18 2.45 0.19
CA LEU A 78 -10.01 1.49 -0.53
C LEU A 78 -11.05 0.86 0.41
N GLU A 79 -12.29 0.76 -0.05
CA GLU A 79 -13.36 0.08 0.68
C GLU A 79 -13.36 -1.42 0.37
N PHE A 80 -13.36 -2.27 1.40
CA PHE A 80 -13.25 -3.72 1.24
C PHE A 80 -14.56 -4.48 1.46
N PHE A 81 -15.66 -3.77 1.71
CA PHE A 81 -16.95 -4.39 1.99
C PHE A 81 -17.73 -4.66 0.71
N ASP A 82 -17.86 -5.94 0.35
CA ASP A 82 -18.77 -6.39 -0.70
C ASP A 82 -20.20 -6.42 -0.16
N LYS A 83 -21.02 -5.48 -0.64
CA LYS A 83 -22.43 -5.34 -0.26
C LYS A 83 -23.31 -6.50 -0.77
N ASN A 84 -22.91 -7.19 -1.83
CA ASN A 84 -23.68 -8.27 -2.43
C ASN A 84 -23.50 -9.58 -1.67
N THR A 85 -22.27 -9.87 -1.24
CA THR A 85 -21.96 -11.08 -0.48
C THR A 85 -21.93 -10.87 1.03
N TYR A 86 -22.05 -9.61 1.49
CA TYR A 86 -21.88 -9.19 2.88
C TYR A 86 -20.54 -9.68 3.46
N ARG A 87 -19.50 -9.71 2.62
CA ARG A 87 -18.15 -10.14 3.00
C ARG A 87 -17.18 -8.99 2.88
N TRP A 88 -16.23 -8.98 3.81
CA TRP A 88 -15.15 -8.03 3.81
C TRP A 88 -13.92 -8.73 3.19
N THR A 89 -13.42 -8.24 2.05
CA THR A 89 -12.25 -8.82 1.38
C THR A 89 -11.44 -7.74 0.64
N LYS A 90 -10.14 -7.62 0.94
CA LYS A 90 -9.23 -6.71 0.22
C LYS A 90 -9.20 -6.98 -1.28
N LEU A 91 -9.19 -8.27 -1.64
CA LEU A 91 -9.18 -8.74 -3.03
C LEU A 91 -10.32 -8.16 -3.86
N HIS A 92 -11.56 -8.21 -3.34
CA HIS A 92 -12.72 -7.69 -4.08
C HIS A 92 -12.55 -6.22 -4.37
N GLY A 93 -12.15 -5.44 -3.36
CA GLY A 93 -11.92 -4.02 -3.51
C GLY A 93 -10.80 -3.68 -4.52
N ILE A 94 -9.71 -4.46 -4.52
CA ILE A 94 -8.63 -4.33 -5.51
C ILE A 94 -9.14 -4.58 -6.93
N ILE A 95 -9.92 -5.65 -7.14
CA ILE A 95 -10.47 -5.99 -8.47
C ILE A 95 -11.44 -4.90 -8.93
N GLU A 96 -12.37 -4.47 -8.07
CA GLU A 96 -13.33 -3.41 -8.38
C GLU A 96 -12.61 -2.10 -8.74
N PHE A 97 -11.50 -1.79 -8.06
CA PHE A 97 -10.66 -0.65 -8.38
C PHE A 97 -9.99 -0.80 -9.76
N CYS A 98 -9.46 -1.98 -10.08
CA CYS A 98 -8.87 -2.25 -11.39
C CYS A 98 -9.89 -2.08 -12.52
N ASP A 99 -11.13 -2.54 -12.34
CA ASP A 99 -12.19 -2.43 -13.33
C ASP A 99 -12.59 -0.96 -13.59
N LYS A 100 -12.65 -0.14 -12.52
CA LYS A 100 -12.89 1.31 -12.63
C LYS A 100 -11.74 2.04 -13.34
N HIS A 101 -10.52 1.52 -13.23
CA HIS A 101 -9.29 2.11 -13.76
C HIS A 101 -8.64 1.25 -14.85
N LYS A 102 -9.45 0.59 -15.70
CA LYS A 102 -8.98 -0.40 -16.70
C LYS A 102 -7.91 0.08 -17.70
N ASN A 103 -7.78 1.39 -17.90
CA ASN A 103 -6.81 2.00 -18.81
C ASN A 103 -5.53 2.51 -18.09
N ASP A 104 -5.47 2.36 -16.77
CA ASP A 104 -4.38 2.80 -15.91
C ASP A 104 -3.65 1.60 -15.32
N VAL A 105 -2.39 1.79 -14.93
CA VAL A 105 -1.62 0.75 -14.23
C VAL A 105 -2.01 0.79 -12.75
N VAL A 106 -2.44 -0.34 -12.20
CA VAL A 106 -2.73 -0.49 -10.77
C VAL A 106 -1.65 -1.37 -10.16
N ILE A 107 -0.96 -0.86 -9.16
CA ILE A 107 0.13 -1.53 -8.47
C ILE A 107 -0.35 -1.84 -7.06
N VAL A 108 -0.30 -3.10 -6.66
CA VAL A 108 -0.55 -3.53 -5.29
C VAL A 108 0.78 -3.86 -4.63
N ALA A 109 1.07 -3.17 -3.52
CA ALA A 109 2.17 -3.54 -2.64
C ALA A 109 1.63 -4.44 -1.53
N ASP A 110 2.22 -5.63 -1.40
CA ASP A 110 2.03 -6.53 -0.26
C ASP A 110 0.57 -6.95 0.04
N ASN A 111 -0.14 -7.49 -0.95
CA ASN A 111 -1.40 -8.19 -0.69
C ASN A 111 -1.46 -9.48 -1.50
N ASP A 112 -1.74 -10.60 -0.83
CA ASP A 112 -1.86 -11.92 -1.45
C ASP A 112 -3.21 -12.08 -2.14
N VAL A 113 -3.30 -11.43 -3.30
CA VAL A 113 -4.44 -11.51 -4.22
C VAL A 113 -4.68 -12.97 -4.61
N ILE A 114 -3.62 -13.78 -4.79
CA ILE A 114 -3.71 -15.17 -5.23
C ILE A 114 -4.37 -16.06 -4.17
N LYS A 115 -3.98 -15.98 -2.89
CA LYS A 115 -4.64 -16.75 -1.82
C LYS A 115 -6.11 -16.35 -1.64
N GLY A 116 -6.45 -15.08 -1.85
CA GLY A 116 -7.83 -14.60 -1.78
C GLY A 116 -8.72 -15.13 -2.90
N THR A 117 -8.16 -15.41 -4.08
CA THR A 117 -8.95 -15.79 -5.26
C THR A 117 -9.40 -17.25 -5.29
N ARG A 118 -8.95 -18.13 -4.37
CA ARG A 118 -9.24 -19.58 -4.42
C ARG A 118 -9.02 -20.21 -5.81
N GLY A 119 -8.03 -19.74 -6.57
CA GLY A 119 -7.74 -20.26 -7.91
C GLY A 119 -8.46 -19.55 -9.07
N VAL A 120 -8.82 -18.25 -8.93
CA VAL A 120 -9.09 -17.44 -10.13
C VAL A 120 -7.76 -17.27 -10.88
N ASN A 121 -7.68 -17.87 -12.06
CA ASN A 121 -6.45 -17.92 -12.84
C ASN A 121 -6.12 -16.60 -13.57
N ASN A 122 -7.07 -15.66 -13.64
CA ASN A 122 -6.93 -14.41 -14.38
C ASN A 122 -7.18 -13.22 -13.46
N LEU A 123 -6.10 -12.56 -13.04
CA LEU A 123 -6.15 -11.22 -12.44
C LEU A 123 -6.38 -10.19 -13.56
N PRO A 124 -6.87 -8.97 -13.24
CA PRO A 124 -6.96 -7.89 -14.21
C PRO A 124 -5.61 -7.63 -14.88
N ASP A 125 -5.56 -7.48 -16.20
CA ASP A 125 -4.30 -7.32 -16.96
C ASP A 125 -3.50 -6.08 -16.56
N ASN A 126 -4.21 -5.07 -16.07
CA ASN A 126 -3.66 -3.80 -15.60
C ASN A 126 -3.17 -3.84 -14.14
N LEU A 127 -3.38 -4.96 -13.42
CA LEU A 127 -2.88 -5.17 -12.07
C LEU A 127 -1.43 -5.67 -12.09
N LYS A 128 -0.54 -4.98 -11.38
CA LYS A 128 0.85 -5.35 -11.11
C LYS A 128 1.02 -5.57 -9.61
N MET A 129 1.77 -6.61 -9.25
CA MET A 129 2.05 -6.93 -7.85
C MET A 129 3.52 -6.66 -7.55
N VAL A 130 3.78 -5.99 -6.44
CA VAL A 130 5.13 -5.78 -5.89
C VAL A 130 5.15 -6.33 -4.47
N TRP A 131 6.13 -7.18 -4.19
CA TRP A 131 6.29 -7.85 -2.92
C TRP A 131 7.44 -7.24 -2.13
N PRO A 132 7.26 -6.92 -0.84
CA PRO A 132 8.34 -6.55 0.06
C PRO A 132 9.54 -7.51 -0.03
N SER A 133 10.68 -7.01 -0.50
CA SER A 133 11.90 -7.81 -0.65
C SER A 133 12.98 -7.50 0.37
N ASP A 134 12.84 -6.46 1.21
CA ASP A 134 13.76 -6.22 2.33
C ASP A 134 13.43 -7.19 3.47
N THR A 135 13.95 -8.41 3.38
CA THR A 135 13.77 -9.45 4.41
C THR A 135 14.41 -9.07 5.75
N SER A 136 15.37 -8.13 5.74
CA SER A 136 16.04 -7.70 6.97
C SER A 136 15.15 -6.79 7.80
N ARG A 137 14.32 -5.96 7.13
CA ARG A 137 13.40 -5.03 7.78
C ARG A 137 11.97 -5.53 7.82
N GLY A 138 11.54 -6.34 6.86
CA GLY A 138 10.15 -6.79 6.68
C GLY A 138 9.30 -5.72 6.00
N CYS A 139 9.78 -5.13 4.90
CA CYS A 139 9.08 -4.09 4.15
C CYS A 139 9.62 -3.96 2.71
N LEU A 140 9.06 -3.01 1.95
CA LEU A 140 9.58 -2.62 0.65
C LEU A 140 11.05 -2.21 0.75
N SER A 141 11.89 -2.79 -0.11
CA SER A 141 13.28 -2.40 -0.30
C SER A 141 13.37 -1.20 -1.26
N VAL A 142 14.55 -0.58 -1.35
CA VAL A 142 14.80 0.48 -2.36
C VAL A 142 14.53 -0.01 -3.78
N ALA A 143 14.91 -1.26 -4.09
CA ALA A 143 14.68 -1.84 -5.42
C ALA A 143 13.18 -2.05 -5.71
N ASP A 144 12.37 -2.35 -4.69
CA ASP A 144 10.91 -2.46 -4.87
C ASP A 144 10.30 -1.09 -5.18
N LEU A 145 10.78 -0.03 -4.51
CA LEU A 145 10.33 1.34 -4.76
C LEU A 145 10.71 1.81 -6.17
N GLU A 146 11.94 1.51 -6.62
CA GLU A 146 12.38 1.76 -8.00
C GLU A 146 11.54 0.97 -9.02
N LEU A 147 11.16 -0.27 -8.70
CA LEU A 147 10.27 -1.06 -9.55
C LEU A 147 8.88 -0.41 -9.66
N ILE A 148 8.30 0.05 -8.54
CA ILE A 148 7.01 0.75 -8.53
C ILE A 148 7.06 2.00 -9.43
N GLU A 149 8.15 2.76 -9.40
CA GLU A 149 8.30 3.94 -10.26
C GLU A 149 8.38 3.60 -11.75
N ASN A 150 8.93 2.43 -12.10
CA ASN A 150 9.19 2.04 -13.49
C ASN A 150 8.06 1.24 -14.15
N LEU A 151 7.11 0.67 -13.39
CA LEU A 151 5.93 -0.05 -13.89
C LEU A 151 4.90 0.89 -14.52
#